data_AF-A0A3M1XRL0-F1
#
_entry.id   AF-A0A3M1XRL0-F1
#
_cell.length_a   1.000
_cell.length_b   1.000
_cell.length_c   1.000
_cell.angle_alpha   90.00
_cell.angle_beta   90.00
_cell.angle_gamma   90.00
#
_symmetry.space_group_name_H-M   'P 1'
#
loop_
_entity.id
_entity.type
_entity.pdbx_description
1 polymer ?
#
loop_
_entity_poly.entity_id
_entity_poly.type
_entity_poly.pdbx_seq_one_letter_code
_entity_poly.pdbx_strand_id
1 'polypeptide(L)'
;AFLILLSGKNSELYRKARGVFEEAKGHTGLKRAVEFYELAFECIKEEINAHPQPEKIKGLSEYLRNTAKTSPRMATIERIRECFFPEGVGICQRKDELREALRNRRRVSLKKLNPKPIKKPSEEMLFTSNVLLTVPSKEKSLNELDLSSSLKKQLERTVTEEQLYWYDHPIQIGVETDRNEAVYGLRGLSDALRFEKALGVASRRERLKCLLSVSVTHRGLHSIARNYIEGELRKSKAIEDMDVYIFTEDDTRRLIEEVLQPVAKKLLGVSETDILFEVFGVDGEYGRHYSFLKAVVPLWSVLIDPRVRATFKIDLDQVFPEEHLVKETGKSAFQHLMTPLWGAKGRDWVERPVSLGLLAGALVNQKDIGRSLFTPDVCYPPEDIRADEVIFFSPLPQALSTEAEMMTRYDDVGEFDGRQSCIQRYHVTGGTTGALVEALRRWRPFTPGFVGRAEDQAYIMSVLFD
;
A
#
# COMPACT_ATOMS: atom_id res chain seq x y z
N ALA A 1 -34.85 -3.06 -0.32
CA ALA A 1 -35.72 -2.13 -1.06
C ALA A 1 -34.98 -1.42 -2.19
N PHE A 2 -33.83 -0.77 -1.92
CA PHE A 2 -33.03 -0.05 -2.92
C PHE A 2 -32.75 -0.84 -4.21
N LEU A 3 -32.16 -2.04 -4.09
CA LEU A 3 -31.84 -2.90 -5.25
C LEU A 3 -33.07 -3.29 -6.10
N ILE A 4 -34.23 -3.47 -5.46
CA ILE A 4 -35.49 -3.79 -6.15
C ILE A 4 -35.98 -2.59 -6.95
N LEU A 5 -35.86 -1.38 -6.39
CA LEU A 5 -36.20 -0.15 -7.10
C LEU A 5 -35.24 0.10 -8.27
N LEU A 6 -33.94 -0.20 -8.12
CA LEU A 6 -32.96 -0.14 -9.22
C LEU A 6 -33.30 -1.10 -10.37
N SER A 7 -33.90 -2.25 -10.06
CA SER A 7 -34.35 -3.23 -11.06
C SER A 7 -35.53 -2.72 -11.91
N GLY A 8 -36.11 -1.57 -11.57
CA GLY A 8 -37.13 -0.87 -12.34
C GLY A 8 -38.56 -1.29 -12.02
N LYS A 9 -39.51 -0.52 -12.57
CA LYS A 9 -40.96 -0.62 -12.29
C LYS A 9 -41.60 -1.96 -12.66
N ASN A 10 -40.92 -2.76 -13.48
CA ASN A 10 -41.38 -4.06 -13.94
C ASN A 10 -41.13 -5.18 -12.91
N SER A 11 -40.40 -4.91 -11.83
CA SER A 11 -40.25 -5.87 -10.73
C SER A 11 -41.56 -6.04 -9.97
N GLU A 12 -41.96 -7.29 -9.71
CA GLU A 12 -43.16 -7.62 -8.92
C GLU A 12 -43.13 -7.00 -7.52
N LEU A 13 -41.93 -6.80 -6.96
CA LEU A 13 -41.72 -6.23 -5.64
C LEU A 13 -41.55 -4.70 -5.65
N TYR A 14 -41.62 -4.04 -6.81
CA TYR A 14 -41.32 -2.61 -6.94
C TYR A 14 -42.20 -1.74 -6.03
N ARG A 15 -43.53 -1.96 -6.03
CA ARG A 15 -44.46 -1.17 -5.21
C ARG A 15 -44.20 -1.35 -3.72
N LYS A 16 -43.93 -2.59 -3.29
CA LYS A 16 -43.59 -2.91 -1.90
C LYS A 16 -42.29 -2.24 -1.48
N ALA A 17 -41.26 -2.32 -2.32
CA ALA A 17 -39.98 -1.67 -2.07
C ALA A 17 -40.09 -0.14 -2.00
N ARG A 18 -40.96 0.47 -2.82
CA ARG A 18 -41.25 1.91 -2.75
C ARG A 18 -41.93 2.27 -1.44
N GLY A 19 -42.91 1.49 -1.00
CA GLY A 19 -43.58 1.68 0.29
C GLY A 19 -42.60 1.73 1.46
N VAL A 20 -41.61 0.81 1.50
CA VAL A 20 -40.56 0.81 2.54
C VAL A 20 -39.74 2.12 2.53
N PHE A 21 -39.45 2.68 1.36
CA PHE A 21 -38.73 3.96 1.26
C PHE A 21 -39.56 5.14 1.79
N GLU A 22 -40.85 5.19 1.42
CA GLU A 22 -41.75 6.25 1.88
C GLU A 22 -42.00 6.16 3.40
N GLU A 23 -42.15 4.96 3.95
CA GLU A 23 -42.25 4.73 5.39
C GLU A 23 -40.97 5.15 6.12
N ALA A 24 -39.79 4.78 5.61
CA ALA A 24 -38.50 5.13 6.20
C ALA A 24 -38.21 6.64 6.14
N LYS A 25 -38.76 7.36 5.14
CA LYS A 25 -38.62 8.82 5.00
C LYS A 25 -39.28 9.58 6.15
N GLY A 26 -40.36 9.03 6.71
CA GLY A 26 -41.05 9.57 7.88
C GLY A 26 -40.34 9.30 9.21
N HIS A 27 -39.32 8.43 9.24
CA HIS A 27 -38.62 8.05 10.45
C HIS A 27 -37.34 8.89 10.66
N THR A 28 -37.28 9.65 11.76
CA THR A 28 -36.18 10.59 12.05
C THR A 28 -34.80 9.94 12.05
N GLY A 29 -34.69 8.67 12.50
CA GLY A 29 -33.44 7.91 12.47
C GLY A 29 -33.00 7.37 11.11
N LEU A 30 -33.87 7.37 10.09
CA LEU A 30 -33.59 6.77 8.77
C LEU A 30 -33.59 7.78 7.62
N LYS A 31 -34.08 9.00 7.87
CA LYS A 31 -34.17 10.08 6.87
C LYS A 31 -32.89 10.28 6.06
N ARG A 32 -31.74 10.39 6.74
CA ARG A 32 -30.43 10.60 6.08
C ARG A 32 -30.02 9.43 5.18
N ALA A 33 -30.34 8.19 5.59
CA ALA A 33 -30.06 7.01 4.77
C ALA A 33 -30.98 6.98 3.53
N VAL A 34 -32.25 7.35 3.68
CA VAL A 34 -33.19 7.44 2.55
C VAL A 34 -32.74 8.51 1.55
N GLU A 35 -32.38 9.70 2.02
CA GLU A 35 -31.86 10.79 1.18
C GLU A 35 -30.60 10.36 0.42
N PHE A 36 -29.68 9.66 1.07
CA PHE A 36 -28.49 9.09 0.43
C PHE A 36 -28.85 8.13 -0.72
N TYR A 37 -29.76 7.19 -0.49
CA TYR A 37 -30.17 6.24 -1.53
C TYR A 37 -31.03 6.90 -2.63
N GLU A 38 -31.82 7.93 -2.32
CA GLU A 38 -32.53 8.73 -3.31
C GLU A 38 -31.55 9.46 -4.24
N LEU A 39 -30.52 10.09 -3.67
CA LEU A 39 -29.45 10.70 -4.45
C LEU A 39 -28.71 9.66 -5.31
N ALA A 40 -28.40 8.49 -4.74
CA ALA A 40 -27.74 7.41 -5.48
C ALA A 40 -28.53 6.96 -6.72
N PHE A 41 -29.87 6.95 -6.69
CA PHE A 41 -30.67 6.65 -7.89
C PHE A 41 -30.43 7.64 -9.03
N GLU A 42 -30.39 8.93 -8.71
CA GLU A 42 -30.17 9.97 -9.73
C GLU A 42 -28.74 9.92 -10.25
N CYS A 43 -27.74 9.79 -9.36
CA CYS A 43 -26.35 9.65 -9.76
C CYS A 43 -26.12 8.43 -10.67
N ILE A 44 -26.70 7.26 -10.36
CA ILE A 44 -26.57 6.05 -11.19
C ILE A 44 -27.17 6.26 -12.58
N LYS A 45 -28.33 6.92 -12.68
CA LYS A 45 -28.95 7.23 -13.97
C LYS A 45 -28.10 8.20 -14.78
N GLU A 46 -27.61 9.26 -14.13
CA GLU A 46 -26.72 10.23 -14.75
C GLU A 46 -25.44 9.56 -15.26
N GLU A 47 -24.82 8.69 -14.46
CA GLU A 47 -23.62 7.95 -14.85
C GLU A 47 -23.86 7.01 -16.03
N ILE A 48 -24.97 6.27 -16.03
CA ILE A 48 -25.36 5.42 -17.17
C ILE A 48 -25.59 6.26 -18.44
N ASN A 49 -26.27 7.39 -18.33
CA ASN A 49 -26.56 8.27 -19.47
C ASN A 49 -25.30 8.99 -19.97
N ALA A 50 -24.36 9.31 -19.08
CA ALA A 50 -23.09 9.94 -19.38
C ALA A 50 -21.99 8.93 -19.77
N HIS A 51 -22.29 7.62 -19.77
CA HIS A 51 -21.31 6.59 -20.05
C HIS A 51 -20.68 6.82 -21.44
N PRO A 52 -19.34 6.72 -21.58
CA PRO A 52 -18.64 7.05 -22.83
C PRO A 52 -19.00 6.13 -24.01
N GLN A 53 -19.64 4.99 -23.73
CA GLN A 53 -20.07 4.00 -24.72
C GLN A 53 -21.54 3.64 -24.51
N PRO A 54 -22.49 4.55 -24.77
CA PRO A 54 -23.92 4.33 -24.46
C PRO A 54 -24.52 3.20 -25.30
N GLU A 55 -24.04 3.02 -26.54
CA GLU A 55 -24.48 1.92 -27.41
C GLU A 55 -24.11 0.54 -26.86
N LYS A 56 -22.98 0.40 -26.14
CA LYS A 56 -22.64 -0.86 -25.47
C LYS A 56 -23.62 -1.19 -24.36
N ILE A 57 -23.99 -0.20 -23.54
CA ILE A 57 -24.98 -0.38 -22.47
C ILE A 57 -26.34 -0.75 -23.06
N LYS A 58 -26.76 -0.06 -24.12
CA LYS A 58 -28.01 -0.37 -24.83
C LYS A 58 -28.00 -1.79 -25.37
N GLY A 59 -26.92 -2.19 -26.05
CA GLY A 59 -26.75 -3.55 -26.56
C GLY A 59 -26.72 -4.60 -25.46
N LEU A 60 -26.11 -4.31 -24.30
CA LEU A 60 -26.18 -5.19 -23.13
C LEU A 60 -27.61 -5.30 -22.60
N SER A 61 -28.34 -4.19 -22.51
CA SER A 61 -29.74 -4.18 -22.06
C SER A 61 -30.66 -5.00 -22.95
N GLU A 62 -30.47 -4.95 -24.27
CA GLU A 62 -31.20 -5.78 -25.24
C GLU A 62 -30.81 -7.26 -25.08
N TYR A 63 -29.52 -7.56 -24.97
CA TYR A 63 -29.02 -8.92 -24.74
C TYR A 63 -29.59 -9.54 -23.45
N LEU A 64 -29.58 -8.80 -22.34
CA LEU A 64 -30.09 -9.28 -21.05
C LEU A 64 -31.61 -9.55 -21.09
N ARG A 65 -32.37 -8.77 -21.86
CA ARG A 65 -33.82 -8.96 -22.01
C ARG A 65 -34.17 -10.17 -22.88
N ASN A 66 -33.43 -10.37 -23.97
CA ASN A 66 -33.85 -11.28 -25.03
C ASN A 66 -33.08 -12.61 -25.05
N THR A 67 -31.81 -12.60 -24.64
CA THR A 67 -30.86 -13.68 -24.97
C THR A 67 -30.19 -14.28 -23.74
N ALA A 68 -30.05 -13.54 -22.65
CA ALA A 68 -29.31 -14.01 -21.47
C ALA A 68 -29.91 -15.26 -20.81
N LYS A 69 -31.24 -15.46 -20.89
CA LYS A 69 -31.92 -16.63 -20.29
C LYS A 69 -31.54 -17.96 -20.93
N THR A 70 -31.16 -17.96 -22.20
CA THR A 70 -30.78 -19.16 -22.97
C THR A 70 -29.28 -19.27 -23.19
N SER A 71 -28.52 -18.26 -22.77
CA SER A 71 -27.06 -18.21 -22.94
C SER A 71 -26.33 -18.89 -21.78
N PRO A 72 -25.15 -19.50 -22.00
CA PRO A 72 -24.32 -20.00 -20.92
C PRO A 72 -24.01 -18.90 -19.89
N ARG A 73 -24.04 -19.24 -18.59
CA ARG A 73 -23.80 -18.29 -17.47
C ARG A 73 -22.55 -17.43 -17.71
N MET A 74 -21.43 -18.06 -18.08
CA MET A 74 -20.17 -17.35 -18.34
C MET A 74 -20.23 -16.40 -19.54
N ALA A 75 -20.94 -16.74 -20.62
CA ALA A 75 -21.08 -15.85 -21.77
C ALA A 75 -21.84 -14.57 -21.38
N THR A 76 -22.87 -14.72 -20.55
CA THR A 76 -23.61 -13.58 -19.98
C THR A 76 -22.72 -12.73 -19.06
N ILE A 77 -21.88 -13.35 -18.22
CA ILE A 77 -20.93 -12.62 -17.35
C ILE A 77 -19.92 -11.83 -18.18
N GLU A 78 -19.31 -12.45 -19.20
CA GLU A 78 -18.37 -11.76 -20.10
C GLU A 78 -19.04 -10.54 -20.77
N ARG A 79 -20.29 -10.70 -21.23
CA ARG A 79 -21.04 -9.60 -21.87
C ARG A 79 -21.31 -8.43 -20.91
N ILE A 80 -21.56 -8.72 -19.64
CA ILE A 80 -21.71 -7.70 -18.59
C ILE A 80 -20.35 -6.99 -18.37
N ARG A 81 -19.27 -7.77 -18.23
CA ARG A 81 -17.92 -7.24 -18.00
C ARG A 81 -17.40 -6.40 -19.16
N GLU A 82 -17.73 -6.70 -20.41
CA GLU A 82 -17.40 -5.85 -21.56
C GLU A 82 -17.87 -4.38 -21.42
N CYS A 83 -18.91 -4.15 -20.61
CA CYS A 83 -19.42 -2.82 -20.31
C CYS A 83 -18.83 -2.26 -19.02
N PHE A 84 -18.83 -3.03 -17.94
CA PHE A 84 -18.56 -2.52 -16.58
C PHE A 84 -17.18 -2.88 -16.02
N PHE A 85 -16.51 -3.88 -16.60
CA PHE A 85 -15.17 -4.32 -16.18
C PHE A 85 -14.40 -4.94 -17.35
N PRO A 86 -14.05 -4.15 -18.39
CA PRO A 86 -13.42 -4.66 -19.60
C PRO A 86 -12.11 -5.39 -19.34
N GLU A 87 -11.38 -5.03 -18.28
CA GLU A 87 -10.12 -5.63 -17.86
C GLU A 87 -10.28 -7.09 -17.45
N GLY A 88 -11.46 -7.50 -16.98
CA GLY A 88 -11.76 -8.88 -16.59
C GLY A 88 -12.11 -9.81 -17.75
N VAL A 89 -12.32 -9.27 -18.96
CA VAL A 89 -12.90 -10.01 -20.08
C VAL A 89 -11.92 -11.04 -20.64
N GLY A 90 -12.37 -12.30 -20.73
CA GLY A 90 -11.63 -13.40 -21.30
C GLY A 90 -10.46 -13.93 -20.45
N ILE A 91 -10.26 -13.40 -19.23
CA ILE A 91 -9.17 -13.87 -18.35
C ILE A 91 -9.36 -15.33 -18.00
N CYS A 92 -10.58 -15.78 -17.69
CA CYS A 92 -10.83 -17.15 -17.27
C CYS A 92 -10.47 -18.19 -18.36
N GLN A 93 -10.69 -17.84 -19.64
CA GLN A 93 -10.56 -18.74 -20.79
C GLN A 93 -9.17 -18.67 -21.44
N ARG A 94 -8.48 -17.52 -21.33
CA ARG A 94 -7.20 -17.24 -22.01
C ARG A 94 -6.07 -16.91 -21.03
N LYS A 95 -6.05 -17.57 -19.86
CA LYS A 95 -5.11 -17.29 -18.76
C LYS A 95 -3.66 -17.25 -19.24
N ASP A 96 -3.18 -18.33 -19.85
CA ASP A 96 -1.78 -18.44 -20.30
C ASP A 96 -1.43 -17.41 -21.39
N GLU A 97 -2.30 -17.23 -22.38
CA GLU A 97 -2.12 -16.24 -23.45
C GLU A 97 -2.00 -14.82 -22.89
N LEU A 98 -2.92 -14.43 -22.01
CA LEU A 98 -2.92 -13.11 -21.40
C LEU A 98 -1.76 -12.93 -20.42
N ARG A 99 -1.31 -13.99 -19.76
CA ARG A 99 -0.11 -13.97 -18.91
C ARG A 99 1.13 -13.67 -19.74
N GLU A 100 1.35 -14.37 -20.84
CA GLU A 100 2.49 -14.13 -21.73
C GLU A 100 2.40 -12.75 -22.41
N ALA A 101 1.22 -12.34 -22.85
CA ALA A 101 1.00 -11.00 -23.39
C ALA A 101 1.34 -9.91 -22.35
N LEU A 102 0.97 -10.13 -21.08
CA LEU A 102 1.29 -9.20 -19.99
C LEU A 102 2.79 -9.17 -19.68
N ARG A 103 3.47 -10.33 -19.67
CA ARG A 103 4.93 -10.42 -19.51
C ARG A 103 5.66 -9.65 -20.62
N ASN A 104 5.22 -9.82 -21.86
CA ASN A 104 5.77 -9.10 -23.01
C ASN A 104 5.55 -7.58 -22.89
N ARG A 105 4.35 -7.15 -22.46
CA ARG A 105 4.07 -5.72 -22.20
C ARG A 105 4.84 -5.15 -21.00
N ARG A 106 5.27 -5.99 -20.07
CA ARG A 106 6.09 -5.56 -18.92
C ARG A 106 7.58 -5.76 -19.17
N ARG A 107 7.99 -6.26 -20.33
CA ARG A 107 9.41 -6.46 -20.65
C ARG A 107 10.14 -5.13 -20.67
N VAL A 108 11.29 -5.12 -20.02
CA VAL A 108 12.29 -4.06 -20.11
C VAL A 108 13.56 -4.64 -20.70
N SER A 109 13.96 -4.13 -21.87
CA SER A 109 15.25 -4.40 -22.48
C SER A 109 16.31 -3.53 -21.82
N LEU A 110 17.18 -4.15 -21.01
CA LEU A 110 18.20 -3.45 -20.23
C LEU A 110 19.30 -2.91 -21.16
N LYS A 111 19.65 -1.64 -20.98
CA LYS A 111 20.75 -0.98 -21.70
C LYS A 111 21.97 -0.79 -20.81
N LYS A 112 21.75 -0.60 -19.51
CA LYS A 112 22.82 -0.40 -18.54
C LYS A 112 22.35 -0.77 -17.14
N LEU A 113 23.07 -1.68 -16.48
CA LEU A 113 22.91 -1.95 -15.06
C LEU A 113 23.40 -0.77 -14.21
N ASN A 114 22.91 -0.66 -12.98
CA ASN A 114 23.36 0.36 -12.05
C ASN A 114 24.88 0.22 -11.81
N PRO A 115 25.71 1.22 -12.18
CA PRO A 115 27.16 1.14 -12.01
C PRO A 115 27.60 1.26 -10.54
N LYS A 116 26.70 1.70 -9.66
CA LYS A 116 26.93 1.87 -8.23
C LYS A 116 25.74 1.25 -7.49
N PRO A 117 25.59 -0.08 -7.45
CA PRO A 117 24.57 -0.70 -6.60
C PRO A 117 24.77 -0.33 -5.13
N ILE A 118 23.76 -0.57 -4.31
CA ILE A 118 23.93 -0.61 -2.85
C ILE A 118 24.91 -1.74 -2.54
N LYS A 119 25.89 -1.48 -1.68
CA LYS A 119 26.90 -2.47 -1.26
C LYS A 119 26.74 -2.87 0.19
N LYS A 120 26.27 -1.94 1.02
CA LYS A 120 26.04 -2.15 2.45
C LYS A 120 24.67 -1.63 2.85
N PRO A 121 23.60 -2.44 2.75
CA PRO A 121 22.26 -2.02 3.11
C PRO A 121 22.16 -1.43 4.53
N SER A 122 22.91 -1.97 5.49
CA SER A 122 22.99 -1.46 6.86
C SER A 122 23.49 0.00 6.98
N GLU A 123 24.39 0.44 6.10
CA GLU A 123 25.00 1.77 6.14
C GLU A 123 24.35 2.74 5.15
N GLU A 124 24.02 2.25 3.95
CA GLU A 124 23.59 3.03 2.80
C GLU A 124 22.07 3.18 2.70
N MET A 125 21.29 2.55 3.59
CA MET A 125 19.83 2.62 3.57
C MET A 125 19.25 3.21 4.85
N LEU A 126 18.14 3.93 4.70
CA LEU A 126 17.23 4.29 5.78
C LEU A 126 15.97 3.44 5.66
N PHE A 127 15.81 2.47 6.57
CA PHE A 127 14.56 1.71 6.65
C PHE A 127 13.48 2.61 7.21
N THR A 128 12.25 2.47 6.71
CA THR A 128 11.14 3.31 7.14
C THR A 128 9.90 2.46 7.41
N SER A 129 9.03 2.90 8.31
CA SER A 129 7.76 2.23 8.55
C SER A 129 6.74 3.16 9.19
N ASN A 130 5.47 2.78 9.13
CA ASN A 130 4.37 3.47 9.77
C ASN A 130 3.91 2.72 11.02
N VAL A 131 3.69 3.48 12.10
CA VAL A 131 3.08 3.00 13.34
C VAL A 131 1.76 3.75 13.51
N LEU A 132 0.67 3.00 13.56
CA LEU A 132 -0.67 3.53 13.71
C LEU A 132 -1.12 3.23 15.14
N LEU A 133 -1.41 4.25 15.94
CA LEU A 133 -1.81 4.09 17.34
C LEU A 133 -3.26 4.46 17.56
N THR A 134 -3.93 3.69 18.41
CA THR A 134 -5.28 4.01 18.87
C THR A 134 -5.43 3.80 20.38
N VAL A 135 -6.54 4.32 20.91
CA VAL A 135 -6.89 4.17 22.32
C VAL A 135 -7.01 2.69 22.72
N PRO A 136 -6.85 2.36 24.01
CA PRO A 136 -6.98 0.99 24.50
C PRO A 136 -8.34 0.35 24.16
N SER A 137 -8.39 -0.98 24.10
CA SER A 137 -9.66 -1.71 23.96
C SER A 137 -10.65 -1.34 25.07
N LYS A 138 -11.94 -1.22 24.72
CA LYS A 138 -13.03 -0.96 25.67
C LYS A 138 -13.15 -2.02 26.77
N GLU A 139 -12.61 -3.21 26.54
CA GLU A 139 -12.64 -4.34 27.47
C GLU A 139 -11.52 -4.27 28.52
N LYS A 140 -10.46 -3.47 28.30
CA LYS A 140 -9.33 -3.36 29.24
C LYS A 140 -9.49 -2.16 30.15
N SER A 141 -9.31 -2.37 31.45
CA SER A 141 -9.23 -1.27 32.41
C SER A 141 -7.91 -0.52 32.24
N LEU A 142 -7.95 0.82 32.21
CA LEU A 142 -6.74 1.64 32.16
C LEU A 142 -5.80 1.39 33.35
N ASN A 143 -6.35 0.98 34.49
CA ASN A 143 -5.56 0.65 35.68
C ASN A 143 -4.71 -0.61 35.51
N GLU A 144 -5.15 -1.56 34.67
CA GLU A 144 -4.45 -2.82 34.39
C GLU A 144 -3.30 -2.66 33.38
N LEU A 145 -3.23 -1.51 32.69
CA LEU A 145 -2.18 -1.26 31.71
C LEU A 145 -0.83 -1.03 32.42
N ASP A 146 0.23 -1.64 31.89
CA ASP A 146 1.61 -1.42 32.35
C ASP A 146 2.17 -0.10 31.77
N LEU A 147 1.58 1.01 32.23
CA LEU A 147 1.89 2.38 31.84
C LEU A 147 2.10 3.24 33.09
N SER A 148 2.89 4.32 32.96
CA SER A 148 3.08 5.27 34.05
C SER A 148 1.77 5.96 34.45
N SER A 149 1.65 6.37 35.70
CA SER A 149 0.45 7.07 36.21
C SER A 149 0.15 8.36 35.44
N SER A 150 1.18 9.04 34.94
CA SER A 150 1.02 10.23 34.10
C SER A 150 0.38 9.91 32.75
N LEU A 151 0.81 8.82 32.09
CA LEU A 151 0.22 8.38 30.82
C LEU A 151 -1.21 7.88 31.01
N LYS A 152 -1.50 7.14 32.08
CA LYS A 152 -2.87 6.68 32.40
C LYS A 152 -3.84 7.85 32.52
N LYS A 153 -3.47 8.89 33.25
CA LYS A 153 -4.30 10.10 33.43
C LYS A 153 -4.54 10.87 32.13
N GLN A 154 -3.56 10.89 31.22
CA GLN A 154 -3.74 11.49 29.89
C GLN A 154 -4.69 10.63 29.06
N LEU A 155 -4.50 9.31 29.06
CA LEU A 155 -5.36 8.36 28.34
C LEU A 155 -6.82 8.43 28.79
N GLU A 156 -7.10 8.57 30.08
CA GLU A 156 -8.46 8.75 30.62
C GLU A 156 -9.23 9.89 29.95
N ARG A 157 -8.53 10.97 29.59
CA ARG A 157 -9.14 12.10 28.86
C ARG A 157 -9.29 11.74 27.39
N THR A 158 -8.26 11.14 26.80
CA THR A 158 -8.22 10.83 25.37
C THR A 158 -9.26 9.79 24.94
N VAL A 159 -9.58 8.79 25.76
CA VAL A 159 -10.64 7.81 25.42
C VAL A 159 -12.04 8.43 25.28
N THR A 160 -12.25 9.65 25.80
CA THR A 160 -13.52 10.38 25.66
C THR A 160 -13.56 11.31 24.45
N GLU A 161 -12.44 11.47 23.76
CA GLU A 161 -12.36 12.31 22.55
C GLU A 161 -13.05 11.62 21.37
N GLU A 162 -13.49 12.42 20.40
CA GLU A 162 -13.92 11.90 19.11
C GLU A 162 -12.70 11.41 18.32
N GLN A 163 -12.86 10.25 17.68
CA GLN A 163 -11.86 9.71 16.78
C GLN A 163 -11.78 10.58 15.51
N LEU A 164 -10.57 11.03 15.16
CA LEU A 164 -10.32 11.89 14.01
C LEU A 164 -10.01 11.10 12.73
N TYR A 165 -9.34 9.94 12.87
CA TYR A 165 -8.83 9.18 11.73
C TYR A 165 -9.17 7.69 11.85
N TRP A 166 -9.39 7.04 10.71
CA TRP A 166 -9.71 5.61 10.61
C TRP A 166 -8.60 4.90 9.86
N TYR A 167 -7.65 4.40 10.63
CA TYR A 167 -6.56 3.60 10.10
C TYR A 167 -6.93 2.13 10.03
N ASP A 168 -6.18 1.41 9.20
CA ASP A 168 -6.29 -0.04 9.11
C ASP A 168 -5.43 -0.64 10.22
N HIS A 169 -5.97 -1.60 10.96
CA HIS A 169 -5.25 -2.31 12.02
C HIS A 169 -4.42 -1.42 12.99
N PRO A 170 -4.96 -0.34 13.59
CA PRO A 170 -4.17 0.47 14.51
C PRO A 170 -3.82 -0.31 15.80
N ILE A 171 -2.57 -0.17 16.25
CA ILE A 171 -2.06 -0.74 17.50
C ILE A 171 -2.77 -0.07 18.67
N GLN A 172 -3.52 -0.87 19.43
CA GLN A 172 -4.16 -0.41 20.66
C GLN A 172 -3.11 -0.20 21.75
N ILE A 173 -3.19 0.96 22.43
CA ILE A 173 -2.33 1.20 23.59
C ILE A 173 -2.61 0.16 24.68
N GLY A 174 -1.54 -0.44 25.20
CA GLY A 174 -1.64 -1.48 26.22
C GLY A 174 -1.98 -2.87 25.68
N VAL A 175 -1.83 -3.08 24.37
CA VAL A 175 -1.74 -4.42 23.79
C VAL A 175 -0.52 -5.15 24.35
N GLU A 176 -0.59 -6.48 24.44
CA GLU A 176 0.56 -7.31 24.86
C GLU A 176 1.74 -7.08 23.92
N THR A 177 2.97 -7.09 24.45
CA THR A 177 4.18 -6.81 23.67
C THR A 177 4.35 -7.74 22.45
N ASP A 178 3.99 -9.03 22.57
CA ASP A 178 4.08 -9.98 21.45
C ASP A 178 3.00 -9.76 20.38
N ARG A 179 1.95 -9.00 20.70
CA ARG A 179 0.90 -8.57 19.76
C ARG A 179 1.08 -7.10 19.33
N ASN A 180 2.12 -6.43 19.80
CA ASN A 180 2.46 -5.09 19.39
C ASN A 180 3.24 -5.18 18.08
N GLU A 181 2.57 -4.89 16.96
CA GLU A 181 3.16 -5.00 15.62
C GLU A 181 4.45 -4.19 15.49
N ALA A 182 4.55 -3.01 16.10
CA ALA A 182 5.78 -2.23 16.06
C ALA A 182 6.97 -2.95 16.70
N VAL A 183 6.74 -3.64 17.82
CA VAL A 183 7.79 -4.45 18.47
C VAL A 183 8.09 -5.70 17.64
N TYR A 184 7.05 -6.34 17.10
CA TYR A 184 7.16 -7.54 16.28
C TYR A 184 7.98 -7.30 15.00
N GLY A 185 7.61 -6.32 14.19
CA GLY A 185 8.29 -6.01 12.93
C GLY A 185 9.73 -5.56 13.13
N LEU A 186 10.00 -4.72 14.14
CA LEU A 186 11.37 -4.29 14.45
C LEU A 186 12.23 -5.42 15.00
N ARG A 187 11.66 -6.36 15.77
CA ARG A 187 12.35 -7.59 16.15
C ARG A 187 12.73 -8.39 14.90
N GLY A 188 11.79 -8.59 13.97
CA GLY A 188 12.05 -9.28 12.70
C GLY A 188 13.15 -8.62 11.86
N LEU A 189 13.17 -7.29 11.76
CA LEU A 189 14.25 -6.56 11.08
C LEU A 189 15.59 -6.68 11.81
N SER A 190 15.59 -6.68 13.15
CA SER A 190 16.82 -6.91 13.92
C SER A 190 17.34 -8.34 13.76
N ASP A 191 16.46 -9.33 13.69
CA ASP A 191 16.82 -10.73 13.45
C ASP A 191 17.40 -10.93 12.04
N ALA A 192 16.82 -10.26 11.03
CA ALA A 192 17.39 -10.18 9.69
C ALA A 192 18.84 -9.66 9.74
N LEU A 193 19.10 -8.53 10.41
CA LEU A 193 20.48 -8.02 10.54
C LEU A 193 21.42 -9.02 11.23
N ARG A 194 20.96 -9.74 12.26
CA ARG A 194 21.79 -10.77 12.93
C ARG A 194 22.15 -11.91 11.99
N PHE A 195 21.20 -12.33 11.17
CA PHE A 195 21.44 -13.32 10.12
C PHE A 195 22.47 -12.82 9.09
N GLU A 196 22.34 -11.57 8.64
CA GLU A 196 23.29 -10.94 7.72
C GLU A 196 24.70 -10.80 8.33
N LYS A 197 24.78 -10.53 9.64
CA LYS A 197 26.05 -10.55 10.40
C LYS A 197 26.66 -11.95 10.45
N ALA A 198 25.85 -12.98 10.59
CA ALA A 198 26.31 -14.37 10.61
C ALA A 198 26.84 -14.83 9.25
N LEU A 199 26.21 -14.38 8.16
CA LEU A 199 26.68 -14.62 6.79
C LEU A 199 27.88 -13.76 6.37
N GLY A 200 28.25 -12.76 7.17
CA GLY A 200 29.32 -11.82 6.85
C GLY A 200 28.95 -10.77 5.80
N VAL A 201 27.66 -10.62 5.48
CA VAL A 201 27.13 -9.55 4.62
C VAL A 201 27.18 -8.20 5.35
N ALA A 202 26.85 -8.21 6.65
CA ALA A 202 26.97 -7.07 7.55
C ALA A 202 28.09 -7.31 8.57
N SER A 203 28.79 -6.24 8.99
CA SER A 203 29.80 -6.37 10.05
C SER A 203 29.15 -6.47 11.43
N ARG A 204 29.85 -7.11 12.39
CA ARG A 204 29.32 -7.32 13.76
C ARG A 204 28.91 -6.02 14.48
N ARG A 205 29.53 -4.90 14.13
CA ARG A 205 29.30 -3.58 14.75
C ARG A 205 28.25 -2.74 14.02
N GLU A 206 27.82 -3.15 12.83
CA GLU A 206 26.81 -2.41 12.08
C GLU A 206 25.47 -2.43 12.81
N ARG A 207 24.74 -1.32 12.67
CA ARG A 207 23.40 -1.09 13.20
C ARG A 207 22.52 -0.59 12.07
N LEU A 208 21.24 -0.93 12.10
CA LEU A 208 20.27 -0.39 11.14
C LEU A 208 19.74 0.94 11.61
N LYS A 209 19.45 1.84 10.66
CA LYS A 209 18.67 3.05 10.92
C LYS A 209 17.23 2.78 10.47
N CYS A 210 16.29 2.94 11.39
CA CYS A 210 14.87 2.80 11.10
C CYS A 210 14.11 4.05 11.53
N LEU A 211 13.36 4.65 10.62
CA LEU A 211 12.48 5.79 10.89
C LEU A 211 11.04 5.30 10.97
N LEU A 212 10.37 5.63 12.08
CA LEU A 212 8.96 5.35 12.31
C LEU A 212 8.16 6.64 12.16
N SER A 213 7.23 6.70 11.20
CA SER A 213 6.16 7.70 11.22
C SER A 213 5.06 7.23 12.15
N VAL A 214 4.67 8.06 13.13
CA VAL A 214 3.68 7.69 14.14
C VAL A 214 2.42 8.52 13.96
N SER A 215 1.36 7.84 13.56
CA SER A 215 0.04 8.40 13.36
C SER A 215 -0.87 7.99 14.51
N VAL A 216 -1.81 8.84 14.86
CA VAL A 216 -2.73 8.57 15.97
C VAL A 216 -4.18 8.77 15.55
N THR A 217 -5.10 8.00 16.13
CA THR A 217 -6.53 8.13 15.83
C THR A 217 -7.22 9.26 16.58
N HIS A 218 -6.66 9.72 17.70
CA HIS A 218 -7.22 10.77 18.56
C HIS A 218 -6.16 11.84 18.87
N ARG A 219 -6.57 13.10 18.98
CA ARG A 219 -5.65 14.22 19.20
C ARG A 219 -4.87 14.09 20.50
N GLY A 220 -5.50 13.65 21.59
CA GLY A 220 -4.83 13.48 22.87
C GLY A 220 -3.67 12.48 22.85
N LEU A 221 -3.67 11.54 21.89
CA LEU A 221 -2.61 10.55 21.74
C LEU A 221 -1.29 11.15 21.24
N HIS A 222 -1.27 12.33 20.59
CA HIS A 222 -0.02 12.95 20.13
C HIS A 222 1.02 13.08 21.24
N SER A 223 0.57 13.54 22.41
CA SER A 223 1.42 13.72 23.59
C SER A 223 1.89 12.41 24.25
N ILE A 224 1.22 11.30 23.94
CA ILE A 224 1.45 9.97 24.54
C ILE A 224 2.29 9.08 23.62
N ALA A 225 2.07 9.19 22.30
CA ALA A 225 2.52 8.25 21.28
C ALA A 225 4.01 7.93 21.36
N ARG A 226 4.86 8.95 21.40
CA ARG A 226 6.32 8.77 21.47
C ARG A 226 6.74 8.02 22.74
N ASN A 227 6.27 8.47 23.90
CA ASN A 227 6.63 7.87 25.18
C ASN A 227 6.15 6.42 25.29
N TYR A 228 4.97 6.12 24.75
CA TYR A 228 4.44 4.77 24.68
C TYR A 228 5.33 3.86 23.83
N ILE A 229 5.65 4.26 22.60
CA ILE A 229 6.50 3.47 21.70
C ILE A 229 7.89 3.29 22.32
N GLU A 230 8.53 4.34 22.85
CA GLU A 230 9.82 4.22 23.52
C GLU A 230 9.77 3.24 24.71
N GLY A 231 8.68 3.26 25.48
CA GLY A 231 8.47 2.32 26.59
C GLY A 231 8.40 0.88 26.12
N GLU A 232 7.58 0.59 25.12
CA GLU A 232 7.42 -0.76 24.57
C GLU A 232 8.71 -1.27 23.90
N LEU A 233 9.42 -0.38 23.19
CA LEU A 233 10.70 -0.69 22.59
C LEU A 233 11.79 -0.97 23.63
N ARG A 234 11.83 -0.24 24.75
CA ARG A 234 12.79 -0.49 25.86
C ARG A 234 12.53 -1.81 26.59
N LYS A 235 11.27 -2.25 26.69
CA LYS A 235 10.91 -3.56 27.25
C LYS A 235 11.45 -4.70 26.38
N SER A 236 11.57 -4.46 25.07
CA SER A 236 12.09 -5.43 24.10
C SER A 236 13.61 -5.30 23.94
N LYS A 237 14.38 -6.24 24.50
CA LYS A 237 15.83 -6.37 24.19
C LYS A 237 16.13 -6.69 22.72
N ALA A 238 15.08 -6.94 21.92
CA ALA A 238 15.23 -7.44 20.57
C ALA A 238 15.72 -6.40 19.54
N ILE A 239 15.74 -5.11 19.88
CA ILE A 239 16.09 -4.02 18.95
C ILE A 239 17.48 -3.41 19.19
N GLU A 240 18.33 -4.07 19.99
CA GLU A 240 19.65 -3.55 20.37
C GLU A 240 20.55 -3.26 19.17
N ASP A 241 20.32 -3.86 18.00
CA ASP A 241 21.10 -3.67 16.77
C ASP A 241 20.60 -2.51 15.89
N MET A 242 19.74 -1.62 16.41
CA MET A 242 19.07 -0.59 15.61
C MET A 242 19.06 0.78 16.27
N ASP A 243 19.13 1.82 15.43
CA ASP A 243 18.88 3.21 15.78
C ASP A 243 17.48 3.57 15.26
N VAL A 244 16.53 3.73 16.17
CA VAL A 244 15.12 3.99 15.86
C VAL A 244 14.81 5.47 16.03
N TYR A 245 14.28 6.10 14.99
CA TYR A 245 13.90 7.51 14.96
C TYR A 245 12.38 7.63 14.84
N ILE A 246 11.75 8.20 15.86
CA ILE A 246 10.29 8.33 15.94
C ILE A 246 9.91 9.73 15.50
N PHE A 247 9.04 9.84 14.49
CA PHE A 247 8.48 11.10 14.00
C PHE A 247 6.98 11.14 14.22
N THR A 248 6.55 12.09 15.04
CA THR A 248 5.14 12.43 15.22
C THR A 248 4.71 13.56 14.29
N GLU A 249 3.41 13.84 14.25
CA GLU A 249 2.86 14.97 13.50
C GLU A 249 3.50 16.31 13.93
N ASP A 250 3.71 16.50 15.22
CA ASP A 250 4.39 17.69 15.75
C ASP A 250 5.85 17.78 15.28
N ASP A 251 6.57 16.66 15.16
CA ASP A 251 7.94 16.65 14.62
C ASP A 251 7.94 17.04 13.13
N THR A 252 6.97 16.55 12.35
CA THR A 252 6.85 16.92 10.93
C THR A 252 6.46 18.38 10.74
N ARG A 253 5.59 18.93 11.58
CA ARG A 253 5.22 20.34 11.58
C ARG A 253 6.44 21.22 11.85
N ARG A 254 7.22 20.87 12.87
CA ARG A 254 8.48 21.57 13.19
C ARG A 254 9.49 21.48 12.06
N LEU A 255 9.60 20.33 11.39
CA LEU A 255 10.48 20.20 10.23
C LEU A 255 10.04 21.14 9.08
N ILE A 256 8.74 21.29 8.86
CA ILE A 256 8.20 22.24 7.89
C ILE A 256 8.57 23.68 8.31
N GLU A 257 8.19 24.08 9.51
CA GLU A 257 8.32 25.46 10.01
C GLU A 257 9.79 25.90 10.21
N GLU A 258 10.61 25.04 10.79
CA GLU A 258 12.00 25.36 11.17
C GLU A 258 12.99 25.12 10.03
N VAL A 259 12.68 24.26 9.05
CA VAL A 259 13.63 23.87 7.98
C VAL A 259 13.07 24.13 6.58
N LEU A 260 11.93 23.52 6.22
CA LEU A 260 11.48 23.54 4.82
C LEU A 260 10.99 24.91 4.37
N GLN A 261 10.18 25.61 5.18
CA GLN A 261 9.66 26.94 4.85
C GLN A 261 10.80 27.99 4.74
N PRO A 262 11.76 28.07 5.69
CA PRO A 262 12.91 28.96 5.54
C PRO A 262 13.72 28.67 4.28
N VAL A 263 13.95 27.40 3.96
CA VAL A 263 14.69 26.99 2.76
C VAL A 263 13.92 27.34 1.49
N ALA A 264 12.61 27.07 1.43
CA ALA A 264 11.76 27.40 0.29
C ALA A 264 11.75 28.92 0.02
N LYS A 265 11.60 29.72 1.08
CA LYS A 265 11.62 31.18 0.97
C LYS A 265 12.99 31.70 0.51
N LYS A 266 14.07 31.20 1.11
CA LYS A 266 15.43 31.71 0.86
C LYS A 266 16.02 31.26 -0.47
N LEU A 267 15.82 29.99 -0.84
CA LEU A 267 16.47 29.38 -2.01
C LEU A 267 15.58 29.29 -3.24
N LEU A 268 14.26 29.17 -3.06
CA LEU A 268 13.31 29.01 -4.16
C LEU A 268 12.44 30.26 -4.40
N GLY A 269 12.49 31.24 -3.48
CA GLY A 269 11.65 32.43 -3.56
C GLY A 269 10.15 32.16 -3.37
N VAL A 270 9.79 30.99 -2.82
CA VAL A 270 8.40 30.58 -2.61
C VAL A 270 7.92 31.10 -1.25
N SER A 271 6.91 31.97 -1.26
CA SER A 271 6.29 32.52 -0.05
C SER A 271 5.08 31.72 0.43
N GLU A 272 4.32 31.12 -0.49
CA GLU A 272 3.16 30.29 -0.18
C GLU A 272 3.60 28.85 0.08
N THR A 273 3.66 28.47 1.35
CA THR A 273 4.21 27.17 1.78
C THR A 273 3.21 26.36 2.61
N ASP A 274 1.98 26.84 2.75
CA ASP A 274 0.93 26.16 3.53
C ASP A 274 0.56 24.80 2.95
N ILE A 275 0.69 24.64 1.63
CA ILE A 275 0.52 23.36 0.93
C ILE A 275 1.43 22.26 1.46
N LEU A 276 2.57 22.61 2.08
CA LEU A 276 3.45 21.61 2.70
C LEU A 276 2.75 20.86 3.82
N PHE A 277 1.89 21.52 4.60
CA PHE A 277 1.14 20.86 5.66
C PHE A 277 0.11 19.87 5.13
N GLU A 278 -0.38 20.05 3.91
CA GLU A 278 -1.37 19.14 3.29
C GLU A 278 -0.73 17.87 2.72
N VAL A 279 0.54 17.94 2.28
CA VAL A 279 1.22 16.83 1.58
C VAL A 279 2.35 16.19 2.39
N PHE A 280 2.83 16.83 3.45
CA PHE A 280 3.93 16.35 4.28
C PHE A 280 3.50 16.26 5.74
N GLY A 281 3.41 15.04 6.26
CA GLY A 281 3.11 14.76 7.65
C GLY A 281 2.78 13.29 7.87
N VAL A 282 2.39 12.94 9.09
CA VAL A 282 2.17 11.55 9.49
C VAL A 282 0.74 11.27 9.95
N ASP A 283 -0.13 12.26 10.08
CA ASP A 283 -1.56 12.04 10.30
C ASP A 283 -2.39 12.25 9.03
N GLY A 284 -3.61 11.70 9.03
CA GLY A 284 -4.57 11.85 7.95
C GLY A 284 -4.53 10.70 6.95
N GLU A 285 -4.83 10.98 5.70
CA GLU A 285 -4.84 9.96 4.65
C GLU A 285 -3.43 9.43 4.33
N TYR A 286 -3.33 8.14 3.99
CA TYR A 286 -2.05 7.45 3.76
C TYR A 286 -1.13 8.13 2.74
N GLY A 287 -1.67 8.87 1.77
CA GLY A 287 -0.88 9.63 0.81
C GLY A 287 0.06 10.67 1.43
N ARG A 288 -0.39 11.33 2.50
CA ARG A 288 0.43 12.31 3.23
C ARG A 288 1.59 11.62 3.96
N HIS A 289 1.32 10.48 4.57
CA HIS A 289 2.28 9.66 5.31
C HIS A 289 3.35 9.11 4.37
N TYR A 290 2.92 8.57 3.24
CA TYR A 290 3.81 8.00 2.25
C TYR A 290 4.72 9.07 1.64
N SER A 291 4.17 10.25 1.34
CA SER A 291 4.95 11.41 0.90
C SER A 291 6.02 11.79 1.92
N PHE A 292 5.69 11.84 3.21
CA PHE A 292 6.67 12.06 4.28
C PHE A 292 7.78 10.99 4.28
N LEU A 293 7.41 9.71 4.33
CA LEU A 293 8.35 8.58 4.40
C LEU A 293 9.33 8.55 3.23
N LYS A 294 8.91 9.00 2.04
CA LYS A 294 9.81 9.10 0.88
C LYS A 294 10.61 10.41 0.87
N ALA A 295 10.00 11.54 1.23
CA ALA A 295 10.66 12.85 1.20
C ALA A 295 11.72 13.05 2.31
N VAL A 296 11.54 12.41 3.47
CA VAL A 296 12.50 12.51 4.58
C VAL A 296 13.86 11.91 4.24
N VAL A 297 13.92 10.93 3.32
CA VAL A 297 15.16 10.20 3.00
C VAL A 297 16.13 11.08 2.18
N PRO A 298 15.72 11.79 1.11
CA PRO A 298 16.56 12.81 0.49
C PRO A 298 17.05 13.87 1.47
N LEU A 299 16.21 14.34 2.41
CA LEU A 299 16.65 15.29 3.44
C LEU A 299 17.71 14.67 4.35
N TRP A 300 17.50 13.44 4.81
CA TRP A 300 18.45 12.69 5.62
C TRP A 300 19.82 12.56 4.95
N SER A 301 19.81 12.23 3.65
CA SER A 301 21.04 12.08 2.85
C SER A 301 21.82 13.39 2.64
N VAL A 302 21.20 14.55 2.89
CA VAL A 302 21.89 15.85 2.83
C VAL A 302 22.32 16.31 4.22
N LEU A 303 21.41 16.20 5.19
CA LEU A 303 21.55 16.88 6.48
C LEU A 303 22.17 16.00 7.57
N ILE A 304 22.03 14.68 7.47
CA ILE A 304 22.37 13.75 8.56
C ILE A 304 23.47 12.78 8.14
N ASP A 305 23.27 12.02 7.06
CA ASP A 305 24.24 11.03 6.61
C ASP A 305 24.31 10.90 5.08
N PRO A 306 25.35 11.46 4.43
CA PRO A 306 25.50 11.42 2.98
C PRO A 306 25.76 10.02 2.40
N ARG A 307 26.01 9.01 3.26
CA ARG A 307 26.11 7.62 2.83
C ARG A 307 24.75 7.01 2.53
N VAL A 308 23.65 7.57 3.06
CA VAL A 308 22.30 7.10 2.77
C VAL A 308 21.95 7.41 1.32
N ARG A 309 21.71 6.36 0.54
CA ARG A 309 21.47 6.39 -0.90
C ARG A 309 20.15 5.76 -1.30
N ALA A 310 19.49 5.07 -0.37
CA ALA A 310 18.18 4.47 -0.59
C ALA A 310 17.34 4.41 0.68
N THR A 311 16.06 4.13 0.50
CA THR A 311 15.13 3.76 1.56
C THR A 311 14.43 2.46 1.20
N PHE A 312 13.96 1.74 2.21
CA PHE A 312 13.05 0.62 2.06
C PHE A 312 11.99 0.71 3.15
N LYS A 313 10.72 0.89 2.74
CA LYS A 313 9.58 0.83 3.67
C LYS A 313 9.35 -0.64 4.03
N ILE A 314 9.25 -0.93 5.32
CA ILE A 314 8.82 -2.23 5.84
C ILE A 314 7.40 -2.10 6.40
N ASP A 315 6.65 -3.19 6.39
CA ASP A 315 5.44 -3.31 7.18
C ASP A 315 5.75 -4.05 8.48
N LEU A 316 5.18 -3.59 9.58
CA LEU A 316 5.54 -4.06 10.92
C LEU A 316 4.88 -5.38 11.29
N ASP A 317 3.87 -5.81 10.53
CA ASP A 317 3.26 -7.13 10.60
C ASP A 317 4.02 -8.17 9.75
N GLN A 318 5.05 -7.74 9.00
CA GLN A 318 5.84 -8.60 8.13
C GLN A 318 7.27 -8.76 8.64
N VAL A 319 7.88 -9.90 8.28
CA VAL A 319 9.26 -10.25 8.66
C VAL A 319 10.02 -10.76 7.45
N PHE A 320 11.35 -10.62 7.46
CA PHE A 320 12.22 -11.14 6.41
C PHE A 320 12.50 -12.64 6.67
N PRO A 321 12.06 -13.56 5.79
CA PRO A 321 12.26 -14.98 6.02
C PRO A 321 13.62 -15.43 5.47
N GLU A 322 14.69 -14.97 6.12
CA GLU A 322 16.07 -15.10 5.65
C GLU A 322 16.46 -16.53 5.23
N GLU A 323 16.18 -17.53 6.07
CA GLU A 323 16.50 -18.93 5.76
C GLU A 323 15.81 -19.43 4.48
N HIS A 324 14.54 -19.06 4.30
CA HIS A 324 13.77 -19.43 3.10
C HIS A 324 14.27 -18.66 1.88
N LEU A 325 14.61 -17.38 2.03
CA LEU A 325 15.20 -16.57 0.95
C LEU A 325 16.50 -17.19 0.45
N VAL A 326 17.42 -17.53 1.36
CA VAL A 326 18.69 -18.16 1.00
C VAL A 326 18.45 -19.53 0.35
N LYS A 327 17.54 -20.35 0.90
CA LYS A 327 17.23 -21.67 0.36
C LYS A 327 16.67 -21.62 -1.07
N GLU A 328 15.76 -20.69 -1.35
CA GLU A 328 15.05 -20.62 -2.63
C GLU A 328 15.78 -19.79 -3.69
N THR A 329 16.57 -18.78 -3.28
CA THR A 329 17.17 -17.80 -4.20
C THR A 329 18.70 -17.73 -4.12
N GLY A 330 19.30 -18.43 -3.15
CA GLY A 330 20.73 -18.34 -2.87
C GLY A 330 21.18 -17.00 -2.26
N LYS A 331 20.24 -16.09 -1.94
CA LYS A 331 20.51 -14.75 -1.42
C LYS A 331 19.65 -14.43 -0.20
N SER A 332 20.26 -13.78 0.78
CA SER A 332 19.55 -13.16 1.91
C SER A 332 18.81 -11.88 1.50
N ALA A 333 17.99 -11.32 2.38
CA ALA A 333 17.23 -10.10 2.06
C ALA A 333 18.16 -8.93 1.70
N PHE A 334 19.25 -8.72 2.41
CA PHE A 334 20.16 -7.61 2.13
C PHE A 334 20.92 -7.84 0.82
N GLN A 335 21.25 -9.08 0.50
CA GLN A 335 21.86 -9.42 -0.79
C GLN A 335 20.92 -9.13 -1.96
N HIS A 336 19.60 -9.29 -1.79
CA HIS A 336 18.61 -8.85 -2.81
C HIS A 336 18.60 -7.33 -2.98
N LEU A 337 18.74 -6.56 -1.89
CA LEU A 337 18.84 -5.09 -1.94
C LEU A 337 20.12 -4.59 -2.64
N MET A 338 21.14 -5.45 -2.78
CA MET A 338 22.41 -5.13 -3.46
C MET A 338 22.36 -5.36 -4.98
N THR A 339 21.21 -5.71 -5.54
CA THR A 339 21.08 -6.03 -6.98
C THR A 339 21.44 -4.83 -7.88
N PRO A 340 22.24 -5.03 -8.95
CA PRO A 340 22.56 -3.97 -9.90
C PRO A 340 21.40 -3.67 -10.86
N LEU A 341 20.31 -4.43 -10.80
CA LEU A 341 19.05 -4.07 -11.46
C LEU A 341 18.41 -2.83 -10.85
N TRP A 342 18.57 -2.62 -9.54
CA TRP A 342 18.02 -1.46 -8.87
C TRP A 342 18.84 -0.22 -9.23
N GLY A 343 18.22 0.70 -9.97
CA GLY A 343 18.87 1.85 -10.59
C GLY A 343 19.31 1.63 -12.04
N ALA A 344 19.00 0.47 -12.63
CA ALA A 344 19.31 0.21 -14.04
C ALA A 344 18.47 1.07 -14.99
N LYS A 345 18.92 1.17 -16.24
CA LYS A 345 18.26 1.87 -17.34
C LYS A 345 17.98 0.91 -18.48
N GLY A 346 16.81 1.05 -19.09
CA GLY A 346 16.38 0.19 -20.19
C GLY A 346 15.38 0.87 -21.12
N ARG A 347 14.73 0.06 -21.94
CA ARG A 347 13.59 0.44 -22.76
C ARG A 347 12.41 -0.50 -22.49
N ASP A 348 11.21 0.03 -22.37
CA ASP A 348 10.00 -0.77 -22.25
C ASP A 348 9.61 -1.43 -23.59
N TRP A 349 8.48 -2.15 -23.60
CA TRP A 349 7.98 -2.87 -24.78
C TRP A 349 7.59 -1.99 -25.97
N VAL A 350 7.43 -0.67 -25.77
CA VAL A 350 7.20 0.33 -26.84
C VAL A 350 8.45 1.19 -27.09
N GLU A 351 9.63 0.71 -26.68
CA GLU A 351 10.93 1.36 -26.85
C GLU A 351 11.09 2.70 -26.10
N ARG A 352 10.24 3.02 -25.13
CA ARG A 352 10.39 4.23 -24.29
C ARG A 352 11.48 4.02 -23.25
N PRO A 353 12.32 5.04 -22.98
CA PRO A 353 13.36 4.93 -21.96
C PRO A 353 12.74 4.78 -20.57
N VAL A 354 13.22 3.81 -19.80
CA VAL A 354 12.78 3.58 -18.41
C VAL A 354 13.97 3.53 -17.45
N SER A 355 13.73 3.94 -16.20
CA SER A 355 14.70 3.89 -15.11
C SER A 355 14.11 3.08 -13.95
N LEU A 356 14.83 2.04 -13.51
CA LEU A 356 14.39 1.14 -12.44
C LEU A 356 14.75 1.72 -11.06
N GLY A 357 14.23 2.90 -10.73
CA GLY A 357 14.58 3.62 -9.49
C GLY A 357 13.92 3.10 -8.21
N LEU A 358 12.87 2.30 -8.38
CA LEU A 358 12.11 1.68 -7.29
C LEU A 358 12.40 0.17 -7.24
N LEU A 359 12.24 -0.40 -6.05
CA LEU A 359 12.31 -1.84 -5.80
C LEU A 359 11.02 -2.26 -5.10
N ALA A 360 10.28 -3.17 -5.70
CA ALA A 360 9.06 -3.71 -5.09
C ALA A 360 9.42 -4.96 -4.26
N GLY A 361 8.89 -5.04 -3.03
CA GLY A 361 8.87 -6.30 -2.28
C GLY A 361 8.02 -7.35 -3.00
N ALA A 362 8.36 -8.63 -2.85
CA ALA A 362 7.45 -9.72 -3.18
C ALA A 362 7.01 -10.30 -1.84
N LEU A 363 5.73 -10.12 -1.51
CA LEU A 363 5.20 -10.54 -0.22
C LEU A 363 4.61 -11.93 -0.31
N VAL A 364 5.02 -12.76 0.64
CA VAL A 364 4.44 -14.08 0.91
C VAL A 364 4.05 -14.04 2.37
N ASN A 365 2.77 -14.24 2.68
CA ASN A 365 2.33 -14.23 4.07
C ASN A 365 3.09 -15.30 4.85
N GLN A 366 3.37 -15.06 6.14
CA GLN A 366 4.11 -16.00 6.97
C GLN A 366 3.53 -17.42 6.94
N LYS A 367 2.19 -17.53 6.93
CA LYS A 367 1.46 -18.81 6.81
C LYS A 367 1.71 -19.55 5.48
N ASP A 368 2.09 -18.84 4.43
CA ASP A 368 2.26 -19.35 3.06
C ASP A 368 3.74 -19.65 2.74
N ILE A 369 4.69 -19.14 3.53
CA ILE A 369 6.14 -19.37 3.36
C ILE A 369 6.49 -20.86 3.35
N GLY A 370 5.82 -21.66 4.19
CA GLY A 370 6.02 -23.11 4.25
C GLY A 370 5.63 -23.86 2.98
N ARG A 371 4.86 -23.24 2.08
CA ARG A 371 4.51 -23.79 0.76
C ARG A 371 5.55 -23.42 -0.29
N SER A 372 5.82 -22.13 -0.47
CA SER A 372 6.83 -21.60 -1.39
C SER A 372 6.90 -20.08 -1.29
N LEU A 373 8.07 -19.49 -1.56
CA LEU A 373 8.20 -18.04 -1.77
C LEU A 373 7.53 -17.53 -3.06
N PHE A 374 7.04 -18.44 -3.90
CA PHE A 374 6.46 -18.14 -5.21
C PHE A 374 4.99 -18.56 -5.30
N THR A 375 4.35 -18.92 -4.19
CA THR A 375 2.91 -19.13 -4.19
C THR A 375 2.20 -17.77 -4.24
N PRO A 376 1.35 -17.51 -5.25
CA PRO A 376 0.65 -16.23 -5.36
C PRO A 376 -0.33 -16.09 -4.19
N ASP A 377 -0.32 -14.90 -3.57
CA ASP A 377 -1.22 -14.50 -2.50
C ASP A 377 -2.67 -14.35 -3.01
N VAL A 378 -2.82 -13.83 -4.23
CA VAL A 378 -4.09 -13.76 -4.95
C VAL A 378 -4.16 -14.90 -5.97
N CYS A 379 -4.89 -15.94 -5.59
CA CYS A 379 -5.21 -17.04 -6.50
C CYS A 379 -6.32 -16.65 -7.48
N TYR A 380 -6.37 -17.32 -8.64
CA TYR A 380 -7.53 -17.22 -9.51
C TYR A 380 -8.79 -17.63 -8.72
N PRO A 381 -9.89 -16.88 -8.86
CA PRO A 381 -11.09 -17.14 -8.12
C PRO A 381 -11.68 -18.52 -8.46
N PRO A 382 -12.43 -19.11 -7.52
CA PRO A 382 -13.13 -20.37 -7.77
C PRO A 382 -14.17 -20.21 -8.89
N GLU A 383 -14.67 -21.34 -9.41
CA GLU A 383 -15.65 -21.33 -10.51
C GLU A 383 -16.98 -20.64 -10.16
N ASP A 384 -17.33 -20.53 -8.86
CA ASP A 384 -18.57 -19.89 -8.44
C ASP A 384 -18.41 -18.39 -8.23
N ILE A 385 -18.85 -17.62 -9.22
CA ILE A 385 -18.83 -16.15 -9.24
C ILE A 385 -20.06 -15.60 -8.53
N ARG A 386 -19.87 -14.80 -7.47
CA ARG A 386 -20.93 -14.13 -6.72
C ARG A 386 -21.60 -13.04 -7.54
N ALA A 387 -22.79 -12.59 -7.11
CA ALA A 387 -23.61 -11.66 -7.87
C ALA A 387 -22.92 -10.30 -8.15
N ASP A 388 -22.20 -9.77 -7.17
CA ASP A 388 -21.39 -8.55 -7.29
C ASP A 388 -20.17 -8.75 -8.20
N GLU A 389 -19.55 -9.93 -8.15
CA GLU A 389 -18.39 -10.34 -8.96
C GLU A 389 -18.73 -10.52 -10.46
N VAL A 390 -20.02 -10.58 -10.81
CA VAL A 390 -20.46 -10.55 -12.21
C VAL A 390 -20.15 -9.20 -12.85
N ILE A 391 -20.34 -8.11 -12.11
CA ILE A 391 -20.14 -6.73 -12.62
C ILE A 391 -18.68 -6.35 -12.52
N PHE A 392 -18.05 -6.59 -11.37
CA PHE A 392 -16.66 -6.22 -11.11
C PHE A 392 -15.97 -7.27 -10.23
N PHE A 393 -14.84 -7.81 -10.68
CA PHE A 393 -14.13 -8.85 -9.93
C PHE A 393 -12.62 -8.61 -9.90
N SER A 394 -12.19 -7.69 -9.04
CA SER A 394 -10.79 -7.28 -8.92
C SER A 394 -9.78 -8.41 -8.66
N PRO A 395 -10.09 -9.51 -7.94
CA PRO A 395 -9.17 -10.63 -7.80
C PRO A 395 -8.73 -11.26 -9.13
N LEU A 396 -9.55 -11.18 -10.18
CA LEU A 396 -9.26 -11.82 -11.47
C LEU A 396 -8.04 -11.20 -12.19
N PRO A 397 -7.98 -9.88 -12.46
CA PRO A 397 -6.78 -9.25 -13.01
C PRO A 397 -5.63 -9.20 -12.00
N GLN A 398 -5.91 -9.17 -10.69
CA GLN A 398 -4.85 -9.26 -9.66
C GLN A 398 -4.14 -10.62 -9.72
N ALA A 399 -4.87 -11.72 -9.80
CA ALA A 399 -4.30 -13.06 -9.95
C ALA A 399 -3.46 -13.17 -11.24
N LEU A 400 -3.98 -12.69 -12.37
CA LEU A 400 -3.25 -12.65 -13.63
C LEU A 400 -1.94 -11.84 -13.53
N SER A 401 -2.01 -10.65 -12.93
CA SER A 401 -0.85 -9.78 -12.74
C SER A 401 0.19 -10.42 -11.81
N THR A 402 -0.27 -11.05 -10.73
CA THR A 402 0.56 -11.70 -9.72
C THR A 402 1.28 -12.91 -10.32
N GLU A 403 0.57 -13.79 -11.04
CA GLU A 403 1.18 -14.95 -11.69
C GLU A 403 2.15 -14.56 -12.82
N ALA A 404 1.82 -13.53 -13.60
CA ALA A 404 2.72 -13.01 -14.62
C ALA A 404 4.06 -12.54 -14.03
N GLU A 405 4.04 -12.03 -12.79
CA GLU A 405 5.16 -11.37 -12.13
C GLU A 405 5.94 -12.29 -11.18
N MET A 406 5.31 -12.84 -10.15
CA MET A 406 5.96 -13.59 -9.05
C MET A 406 6.67 -14.85 -9.55
N MET A 407 6.20 -15.45 -10.64
CA MET A 407 6.81 -16.65 -11.22
C MET A 407 8.04 -16.34 -12.09
N THR A 408 8.38 -15.06 -12.27
CA THR A 408 9.54 -14.65 -13.08
C THR A 408 10.81 -14.79 -12.24
N ARG A 409 11.49 -15.93 -12.37
CA ARG A 409 12.82 -16.13 -11.79
C ARG A 409 13.86 -15.56 -12.73
N TYR A 410 14.67 -14.64 -12.21
CA TYR A 410 15.94 -14.29 -12.84
C TYR A 410 16.90 -15.40 -12.44
N ASP A 411 17.41 -16.17 -13.41
CA ASP A 411 18.71 -16.86 -13.41
C ASP A 411 18.78 -17.91 -14.56
N ASP A 412 19.64 -17.58 -15.54
CA ASP A 412 20.35 -18.38 -16.57
C ASP A 412 19.67 -19.24 -17.65
N VAL A 413 18.33 -19.46 -17.70
CA VAL A 413 17.74 -20.20 -18.86
C VAL A 413 16.38 -19.67 -19.34
N GLY A 414 16.17 -18.36 -19.29
CA GLY A 414 14.87 -17.75 -19.63
C GLY A 414 14.97 -16.43 -20.38
N GLU A 415 13.82 -15.96 -20.84
CA GLU A 415 13.68 -14.69 -21.56
C GLU A 415 13.92 -13.47 -20.66
N PHE A 416 14.02 -13.65 -19.34
CA PHE A 416 14.33 -12.60 -18.36
C PHE A 416 15.51 -13.06 -17.49
N ASP A 417 16.66 -12.43 -17.68
CA ASP A 417 17.94 -12.84 -17.06
C ASP A 417 18.47 -11.84 -16.03
N GLY A 418 17.78 -10.70 -15.87
CA GLY A 418 18.22 -9.61 -15.00
C GLY A 418 19.50 -8.91 -15.47
N ARG A 419 19.95 -9.16 -16.71
CA ARG A 419 21.18 -8.57 -17.29
C ARG A 419 20.90 -7.90 -18.63
N GLN A 420 20.24 -8.62 -19.53
CA GLN A 420 19.77 -8.14 -20.83
C GLN A 420 18.31 -7.74 -20.77
N SER A 421 17.50 -8.39 -19.94
CA SER A 421 16.10 -7.98 -19.75
C SER A 421 15.53 -8.35 -18.38
N CYS A 422 14.48 -7.64 -17.99
CA CYS A 422 13.71 -7.92 -16.78
C CYS A 422 12.23 -7.60 -16.97
N ILE A 423 11.41 -7.93 -15.98
CA ILE A 423 10.00 -7.53 -15.95
C ILE A 423 9.81 -6.28 -15.09
N GLN A 424 9.13 -5.27 -15.64
CA GLN A 424 8.66 -4.11 -14.88
C GLN A 424 7.48 -4.51 -14.02
N ARG A 425 7.57 -4.18 -12.73
CA ARG A 425 6.51 -4.41 -11.76
C ARG A 425 5.70 -3.12 -11.60
N TYR A 426 4.38 -3.25 -11.68
CA TYR A 426 3.42 -2.19 -11.36
C TYR A 426 2.59 -2.53 -10.11
N HIS A 427 2.70 -3.78 -9.64
CA HIS A 427 2.00 -4.23 -8.46
C HIS A 427 2.83 -3.97 -7.21
N VAL A 428 2.17 -3.47 -6.19
CA VAL A 428 2.75 -3.25 -4.88
C VAL A 428 1.73 -3.83 -3.91
N THR A 429 1.98 -5.07 -3.50
CA THR A 429 1.38 -5.59 -2.27
C THR A 429 1.69 -4.57 -1.20
N GLY A 430 0.65 -3.93 -0.66
CA GLY A 430 0.78 -2.69 0.11
C GLY A 430 1.86 -2.82 1.16
N GLY A 431 2.83 -1.91 1.08
CA GLY A 431 3.64 -1.52 2.23
C GLY A 431 5.14 -1.89 2.25
N THR A 432 5.65 -2.75 1.35
CA THR A 432 7.11 -2.95 1.18
C THR A 432 7.69 -2.40 -0.13
N THR A 433 8.32 -1.23 -0.05
CA THR A 433 8.89 -0.54 -1.23
C THR A 433 10.23 0.14 -0.97
N GLY A 434 11.19 -0.16 -1.84
CA GLY A 434 12.47 0.53 -1.94
C GLY A 434 12.48 1.69 -2.92
N ALA A 435 13.18 2.77 -2.59
CA ALA A 435 13.47 3.86 -3.52
C ALA A 435 14.92 4.36 -3.40
N LEU A 436 15.58 4.58 -4.54
CA LEU A 436 16.89 5.25 -4.59
C LEU A 436 16.71 6.76 -4.37
N VAL A 437 17.55 7.36 -3.53
CA VAL A 437 17.57 8.81 -3.29
C VAL A 437 17.74 9.59 -4.59
N GLU A 438 18.57 9.10 -5.52
CA GLU A 438 18.72 9.72 -6.84
C GLU A 438 17.41 9.72 -7.64
N ALA A 439 16.65 8.62 -7.59
CA ALA A 439 15.35 8.52 -8.25
C ALA A 439 14.33 9.48 -7.62
N LEU A 440 14.29 9.53 -6.29
CA LEU A 440 13.43 10.46 -5.54
C LEU A 440 13.72 11.92 -5.90
N ARG A 441 15.00 12.31 -5.99
CA ARG A 441 15.39 13.68 -6.36
C ARG A 441 15.11 14.02 -7.83
N ARG A 442 15.30 13.05 -8.72
CA ARG A 442 15.14 13.23 -10.16
C ARG A 442 13.67 13.39 -10.55
N TRP A 443 12.82 12.48 -10.09
CA TRP A 443 11.43 12.40 -10.51
C TRP A 443 10.50 13.15 -9.57
N ARG A 444 10.92 13.40 -8.32
CA ARG A 444 10.14 14.10 -7.28
C ARG A 444 8.69 13.58 -7.13
N PRO A 445 8.48 12.24 -7.08
CA PRO A 445 7.14 11.70 -6.93
C PRO A 445 6.53 12.11 -5.59
N PHE A 446 5.21 12.24 -5.58
CA PHE A 446 4.43 12.55 -4.40
C PHE A 446 3.08 11.84 -4.48
N THR A 447 2.47 11.62 -3.32
CA THR A 447 1.11 11.09 -3.26
C THR A 447 0.19 12.21 -2.75
N PRO A 448 -0.90 12.56 -3.48
CA PRO A 448 -1.84 13.58 -3.01
C PRO A 448 -2.41 13.24 -1.62
N GLY A 449 -2.56 14.26 -0.78
CA GLY A 449 -2.97 14.11 0.62
C GLY A 449 -4.42 13.64 0.84
N PHE A 450 -5.21 13.47 -0.22
CA PHE A 450 -6.57 12.90 -0.15
C PHE A 450 -6.58 11.37 -0.42
N VAL A 451 -5.45 10.78 -0.79
CA VAL A 451 -5.36 9.35 -1.13
C VAL A 451 -5.31 8.53 0.16
N GLY A 452 -6.43 7.89 0.49
CA GLY A 452 -6.55 7.07 1.71
C GLY A 452 -6.09 5.63 1.60
N ARG A 453 -5.81 5.12 0.39
CA ARG A 453 -5.25 3.77 0.13
C ARG A 453 -4.53 3.77 -1.20
N ALA A 454 -3.73 2.73 -1.47
CA ALA A 454 -3.02 2.58 -2.75
C ALA A 454 -2.01 3.73 -2.98
N GLU A 455 -1.41 4.20 -1.90
CA GLU A 455 -0.54 5.38 -1.85
C GLU A 455 0.75 5.20 -2.66
N ASP A 456 1.25 3.96 -2.75
CA ASP A 456 2.40 3.56 -3.56
C ASP A 456 2.08 3.56 -5.07
N GLN A 457 0.88 3.14 -5.49
CA GLN A 457 0.44 3.28 -6.88
C GLN A 457 0.26 4.75 -7.25
N ALA A 458 -0.40 5.53 -6.39
CA ALA A 458 -0.55 6.97 -6.61
C ALA A 458 0.82 7.68 -6.70
N TYR A 459 1.78 7.27 -5.87
CA TYR A 459 3.16 7.76 -5.93
C TYR A 459 3.86 7.48 -7.26
N ILE A 460 3.71 6.26 -7.78
CA ILE A 460 4.27 5.90 -9.09
C ILE A 460 3.56 6.68 -10.19
N MET A 461 2.23 6.76 -10.14
CA MET A 461 1.40 7.46 -11.12
C MET A 461 1.73 8.95 -11.23
N SER A 462 2.18 9.57 -10.14
CA SER A 462 2.55 11.00 -10.14
C SER A 462 3.72 11.33 -11.07
N VAL A 463 4.44 10.32 -11.58
CA VAL A 463 5.61 10.49 -12.46
C VAL A 463 5.56 9.61 -13.71
N LEU A 464 4.45 8.89 -13.96
CA LEU A 464 4.30 8.04 -15.13
C LEU A 464 4.02 8.81 -16.44
N PHE A 465 3.60 10.07 -16.33
CA PHE A 465 3.16 10.90 -17.46
C PHE A 465 4.01 12.16 -17.68
N ASP A 466 5.18 12.23 -17.04
CA ASP A 466 6.17 13.31 -17.21
C ASP A 466 6.99 13.18 -18.51
#